data_AF-A0A382QFM8-F1
#
_entry.id   AF-A0A382QFM8-F1
#
_cell.length_a   1.000
_cell.length_b   1.000
_cell.length_c   1.000
_cell.angle_alpha   90.00
_cell.angle_beta   90.00
_cell.angle_gamma   90.00
#
_symmetry.space_group_name_H-M   'P 1'
#
loop_
_entity.id
_entity.type
_entity.pdbx_description
1 polymer ?
#
loop_
_entity_poly.entity_id
_entity_poly.type
_entity_poly.pdbx_seq_one_letter_code
_entity_poly.pdbx_strand_id
1 'polypeptide(L)'
;ILAAGSNWAKSITKMLYFDNFAQGAFDANFNVCSPPSPIVELAQLDQKVVLSFEDGSDIIEGYDCGSYGFQGYNIYQGASLNGPWTRVGTYDIVDGIKIILDLELDEDTGELLELPSQFGTDSGLKHFMEITYDKLGSRDLINNRKYYFAVTAFAYDPLAAKRVIESPINAIIAVPGASGVGAGLANQAKDTLAIAHAGQSDALFDPIVVDPYQLTSKSYTVSFDVVDSVTYWFLKNDASDVLATDMIFPATEDYFATLPFEQLPLYSLFNTITDGFIVTARNATFDPPMTYSSAETVADDFDSTAVVFGGLNPSGTWAAFIEGTPLEPKPV
;
A
#
# COMPACT_ATOMS: atom_id res chain seq x y z
N ILE A 1 -9.13 5.91 44.12
CA ILE A 1 -7.69 5.70 44.38
C ILE A 1 -7.10 5.16 43.09
N LEU A 2 -6.09 5.83 42.52
CA LEU A 2 -5.49 5.47 41.22
C LEU A 2 -4.37 4.41 41.34
N ALA A 3 -3.76 4.26 42.52
CA ALA A 3 -2.61 3.39 42.75
C ALA A 3 -2.77 2.44 43.96
N ALA A 4 -3.97 1.87 44.16
CA ALA A 4 -4.18 0.86 45.20
C ALA A 4 -3.55 -0.47 44.75
N GLY A 5 -2.47 -0.89 45.42
CA GLY A 5 -1.91 -2.23 45.29
C GLY A 5 -2.38 -3.17 46.40
N SER A 6 -2.16 -4.47 46.25
CA SER A 6 -2.51 -5.46 47.27
C SER A 6 -1.72 -5.33 48.58
N ASN A 7 -0.62 -4.55 48.57
CA ASN A 7 0.14 -4.13 49.75
C ASN A 7 0.74 -2.72 49.53
N TRP A 8 1.35 -2.17 50.58
CA TRP A 8 1.93 -0.83 50.55
C TRP A 8 3.07 -0.69 49.52
N ALA A 9 3.92 -1.72 49.36
CA ALA A 9 5.06 -1.69 48.44
C ALA A 9 4.60 -1.62 46.98
N LYS A 10 3.63 -2.47 46.59
CA LYS A 10 3.00 -2.43 45.27
C LYS A 10 2.30 -1.11 44.99
N SER A 11 1.69 -0.52 46.03
CA SER A 11 1.03 0.79 45.90
C SER A 11 2.05 1.91 45.61
N ILE A 12 3.25 1.84 46.22
CA ILE A 12 4.36 2.76 45.93
C ILE A 12 4.89 2.53 44.52
N THR A 13 5.14 1.28 44.09
CA THR A 13 5.60 0.98 42.72
C THR A 13 4.63 1.51 41.68
N LYS A 14 3.33 1.27 41.87
CA LYS A 14 2.26 1.76 40.99
C LYS A 14 2.18 3.29 40.97
N MET A 15 2.39 3.93 42.13
CA MET A 15 2.45 5.40 42.21
C MET A 15 3.66 5.94 41.44
N LEU A 16 4.86 5.38 41.64
CA LEU A 16 6.07 5.80 40.92
C LEU A 16 5.96 5.58 39.42
N TYR A 17 5.35 4.46 39.00
CA TYR A 17 5.07 4.19 37.59
C TYR A 17 4.21 5.27 36.96
N PHE A 18 3.04 5.57 37.54
CA PHE A 18 2.16 6.62 37.03
C PHE A 18 2.74 8.04 37.18
N ASP A 19 3.53 8.29 38.22
CA ASP A 19 4.23 9.55 38.42
C ASP A 19 5.19 9.85 37.28
N ASN A 20 5.91 8.83 36.76
CA ASN A 20 6.81 9.02 35.61
C ASN A 20 6.06 9.56 34.37
N PHE A 21 4.90 9.00 34.03
CA PHE A 21 4.09 9.50 32.91
C PHE A 21 3.47 10.87 33.22
N ALA A 22 3.03 11.09 34.46
CA ALA A 22 2.45 12.37 34.88
C ALA A 22 3.49 13.50 34.83
N GLN A 23 4.72 13.22 35.25
CA GLN A 23 5.85 14.15 35.16
C GLN A 23 6.22 14.41 33.70
N GLY A 24 6.28 13.39 32.86
CA GLY A 24 6.47 13.58 31.41
C GLY A 24 5.39 14.47 30.77
N ALA A 25 4.13 14.26 31.15
CA ALA A 25 3.04 15.12 30.70
C ALA A 25 3.14 16.55 31.25
N PHE A 26 3.53 16.71 32.52
CA PHE A 26 3.73 18.02 33.15
C PHE A 26 4.87 18.80 32.51
N ASP A 27 6.02 18.15 32.27
CA ASP A 27 7.18 18.72 31.60
C ASP A 27 6.87 19.12 30.15
N ALA A 28 5.98 18.37 29.49
CA ALA A 28 5.44 18.69 28.17
C ALA A 28 4.30 19.72 28.20
N ASN A 29 4.00 20.34 29.35
CA ASN A 29 2.88 21.27 29.54
C ASN A 29 1.53 20.69 29.06
N PHE A 30 1.35 19.38 29.25
CA PHE A 30 0.24 18.54 28.80
C PHE A 30 0.05 18.46 27.28
N ASN A 31 1.02 18.93 26.49
CA ASN A 31 1.07 18.73 25.04
C ASN A 31 1.82 17.43 24.74
N VAL A 32 1.15 16.30 25.00
CA VAL A 32 1.71 14.97 24.75
C VAL A 32 1.71 14.64 23.26
N CYS A 33 2.82 14.09 22.78
CA CYS A 33 2.94 13.64 21.40
C CYS A 33 1.93 12.52 21.11
N SER A 34 1.21 12.67 20.00
CA SER A 34 0.37 11.63 19.40
C SER A 34 0.48 11.75 17.88
N PRO A 35 0.83 10.67 17.17
CA PRO A 35 0.79 10.66 15.71
C PRO A 35 -0.64 10.94 15.21
N PRO A 36 -0.80 11.60 14.05
CA PRO A 36 -2.09 11.71 13.38
C PRO A 36 -2.62 10.33 12.99
N SER A 37 -3.94 10.14 13.04
CA SER A 37 -4.56 8.89 12.59
C SER A 37 -4.55 8.80 11.06
N PRO A 38 -4.19 7.63 10.48
CA PRO A 38 -4.30 7.41 9.05
C PRO A 38 -5.71 7.60 8.50
N ILE A 39 -5.81 8.17 7.30
CA ILE A 39 -7.05 8.20 6.53
C ILE A 39 -7.11 6.85 5.79
N VAL A 40 -8.18 6.09 6.02
CA VAL A 40 -8.30 4.74 5.48
C VAL A 40 -9.50 4.66 4.56
N GLU A 41 -9.28 4.22 3.33
CA GLU A 41 -10.31 3.88 2.38
C GLU A 41 -10.55 2.36 2.39
N LEU A 42 -11.81 1.98 2.21
CA LEU A 42 -12.27 0.61 2.41
C LEU A 42 -12.88 0.04 1.13
N ALA A 43 -12.26 -1.01 0.60
CA ALA A 43 -12.83 -1.85 -0.45
C ALA A 43 -13.46 -3.11 0.16
N GLN A 44 -14.70 -3.42 -0.23
CA GLN A 44 -15.42 -4.63 0.20
C GLN A 44 -15.66 -5.55 -1.00
N LEU A 45 -15.05 -6.73 -0.97
CA LEU A 45 -15.02 -7.70 -2.06
C LEU A 45 -15.50 -9.08 -1.58
N ASP A 46 -15.60 -10.05 -2.48
CA ASP A 46 -15.97 -11.42 -2.13
C ASP A 46 -14.92 -12.04 -1.20
N GLN A 47 -15.32 -12.33 0.05
CA GLN A 47 -14.49 -12.89 1.13
C GLN A 47 -13.19 -12.12 1.36
N LYS A 48 -13.18 -10.84 0.99
CA LYS A 48 -11.99 -10.00 1.01
C LYS A 48 -12.34 -8.57 1.38
N VAL A 49 -11.45 -7.96 2.15
CA VAL A 49 -11.46 -6.54 2.47
C VAL A 49 -10.09 -5.98 2.10
N VAL A 50 -10.06 -4.82 1.46
CA VAL A 50 -8.81 -4.07 1.26
C VAL A 50 -8.91 -2.76 2.00
N LEU A 51 -7.88 -2.46 2.79
CA LEU A 51 -7.69 -1.17 3.45
C LEU A 51 -6.57 -0.47 2.71
N SER A 52 -6.83 0.69 2.10
CA SER A 52 -5.77 1.59 1.60
C SER A 52 -5.67 2.81 2.51
N PHE A 53 -4.47 3.33 2.70
CA PHE A 53 -4.18 4.46 3.56
C PHE A 53 -3.03 5.30 2.99
N GLU A 54 -3.07 5.48 1.67
CA GLU A 54 -2.15 6.34 0.93
C GLU A 54 -2.49 7.83 1.12
N ASP A 55 -3.78 8.17 1.24
CA ASP A 55 -4.19 9.57 1.36
C ASP A 55 -3.68 10.18 2.68
N GLY A 56 -2.89 11.24 2.55
CA GLY A 56 -2.21 11.91 3.67
C GLY A 56 -1.04 11.13 4.29
N SER A 57 -0.52 10.10 3.62
CA SER A 57 0.64 9.32 4.07
C SER A 57 1.87 10.20 4.28
N ASP A 58 2.07 11.22 3.43
CA ASP A 58 3.15 12.21 3.53
C ASP A 58 3.17 12.98 4.86
N ILE A 59 1.99 13.35 5.36
CA ILE A 59 1.85 14.05 6.65
C ILE A 59 2.14 13.10 7.82
N ILE A 60 1.72 11.84 7.71
CA ILE A 60 1.88 10.83 8.76
C ILE A 60 3.33 10.38 8.86
N GLU A 61 3.98 10.15 7.73
CA GLU A 61 5.36 9.69 7.64
C GLU A 61 6.35 10.80 7.95
N GLY A 62 5.95 12.05 7.73
CA GLY A 62 6.65 13.24 8.21
C GLY A 62 6.44 13.55 9.69
N TYR A 63 5.73 12.69 10.44
CA TYR A 63 5.46 12.95 11.85
C TYR A 63 6.73 12.95 12.70
N ASP A 64 6.97 14.09 13.35
CA ASP A 64 8.00 14.27 14.36
C ASP A 64 7.40 15.07 15.53
N CYS A 65 7.59 14.57 16.74
CA CYS A 65 7.23 15.29 17.96
C CYS A 65 8.23 14.98 19.06
N GLY A 66 9.07 15.98 19.37
CA GLY A 66 10.11 15.83 20.37
C GLY A 66 11.22 14.90 19.86
N SER A 67 11.27 13.67 20.39
CA SER A 67 12.17 12.61 19.91
C SER A 67 11.42 11.40 19.38
N TYR A 68 10.09 11.47 19.28
CA TYR A 68 9.28 10.46 18.59
C TYR A 68 9.28 10.76 17.09
N GLY A 69 9.90 9.86 16.33
CA GLY A 69 9.78 9.82 14.88
C GLY A 69 8.81 8.74 14.44
N PHE A 70 8.12 8.95 13.31
CA PHE A 70 7.33 7.92 12.67
C PHE A 70 8.17 6.65 12.41
N GLN A 71 7.60 5.48 12.70
CA GLN A 71 8.27 4.19 12.51
C GLN A 71 7.47 3.23 11.62
N GLY A 72 6.14 3.33 11.59
CA GLY A 72 5.32 2.47 10.74
C GLY A 72 3.82 2.52 11.03
N TYR A 73 3.11 1.56 10.44
CA TYR A 73 1.68 1.33 10.57
C TYR A 73 1.39 -0.02 11.25
N ASN A 74 0.38 -0.03 12.11
CA ASN A 74 -0.22 -1.25 12.67
C ASN A 74 -1.63 -1.42 12.13
N ILE A 75 -1.97 -2.64 11.72
CA ILE A 75 -3.32 -2.99 11.26
C ILE A 75 -3.95 -3.94 12.26
N TYR A 76 -5.18 -3.61 12.68
CA TYR A 76 -5.90 -4.33 13.73
C TYR A 76 -7.24 -4.86 13.23
N GLN A 77 -7.66 -5.97 13.83
CA GLN A 77 -9.03 -6.47 13.80
C GLN A 77 -9.66 -6.36 15.19
N GLY A 78 -10.83 -5.74 15.27
CA GLY A 78 -11.59 -5.55 16.49
C GLY A 78 -12.73 -6.55 16.64
N ALA A 79 -13.03 -6.95 17.87
CA ALA A 79 -14.26 -7.68 18.16
C ALA A 79 -15.51 -6.78 18.10
N SER A 80 -15.32 -5.47 18.27
CA SER A 80 -16.34 -4.43 18.18
C SER A 80 -15.73 -3.10 17.75
N LEU A 81 -16.54 -2.05 17.63
CA LEU A 81 -16.09 -0.67 17.37
C LEU A 81 -15.08 -0.15 18.41
N ASN A 82 -15.12 -0.69 19.63
CA ASN A 82 -14.25 -0.29 20.74
C ASN A 82 -13.21 -1.37 21.07
N GLY A 83 -13.03 -2.37 20.20
CA GLY A 83 -12.19 -3.53 20.46
C GLY A 83 -12.90 -4.63 21.27
N PRO A 84 -12.16 -5.51 21.97
CA PRO A 84 -10.69 -5.60 21.99
C PRO A 84 -10.10 -5.72 20.58
N TRP A 85 -8.93 -5.12 20.39
CA TRP A 85 -8.20 -5.07 19.11
C TRP A 85 -7.10 -6.13 19.10
N THR A 86 -6.94 -6.82 17.98
CA THR A 86 -5.90 -7.82 17.75
C THR A 86 -5.13 -7.45 16.50
N ARG A 87 -3.79 -7.36 16.60
CA ARG A 87 -2.95 -6.99 15.46
C ARG A 87 -2.96 -8.09 14.39
N VAL A 88 -3.19 -7.68 13.15
CA VAL A 88 -3.25 -8.54 11.96
C VAL A 88 -1.95 -8.41 11.16
N GLY A 89 -1.39 -7.20 11.10
CA GLY A 89 -0.15 -6.90 10.39
C GLY A 89 0.53 -5.65 10.92
N THR A 90 1.81 -5.50 10.57
CA THR A 90 2.64 -4.33 10.82
C THR A 90 3.39 -4.03 9.53
N TYR A 91 3.52 -2.75 9.17
CA TYR A 91 4.44 -2.29 8.13
C TYR A 91 5.34 -1.22 8.73
N ASP A 92 6.65 -1.41 8.67
CA ASP A 92 7.62 -0.58 9.39
C ASP A 92 8.83 -0.27 8.53
N ILE A 93 9.48 0.85 8.82
CA ILE A 93 10.74 1.26 8.16
C ILE A 93 11.78 0.16 8.33
N VAL A 94 12.56 -0.12 7.27
CA VAL A 94 13.63 -1.12 7.29
C VAL A 94 14.87 -0.52 7.96
N ASP A 95 14.93 -0.60 9.28
CA ASP A 95 16.05 -0.06 10.08
C ASP A 95 16.61 -1.04 11.13
N GLY A 96 16.02 -2.24 11.24
CA GLY A 96 16.44 -3.29 12.18
C GLY A 96 15.71 -3.26 13.51
N ILE A 97 14.78 -2.33 13.74
CA ILE A 97 14.02 -2.19 14.98
C ILE A 97 12.76 -3.08 14.95
N LYS A 98 12.94 -4.37 15.23
CA LYS A 98 11.85 -5.36 15.14
C LYS A 98 11.02 -5.53 16.40
N ILE A 99 11.62 -5.43 17.57
CA ILE A 99 10.90 -5.65 18.83
C ILE A 99 11.25 -4.49 19.74
N ILE A 100 10.22 -3.72 20.08
CA ILE A 100 10.33 -2.65 21.05
C ILE A 100 9.67 -3.15 22.33
N LEU A 101 10.41 -3.04 23.42
CA LEU A 101 9.94 -3.40 24.73
C LEU A 101 9.55 -2.13 25.48
N ASP A 102 8.50 -2.20 26.29
CA ASP A 102 8.15 -1.15 27.23
C ASP A 102 7.98 -1.72 28.63
N LEU A 103 8.19 -0.86 29.63
CA LEU A 103 7.89 -1.21 31.01
C LEU A 103 6.38 -1.12 31.24
N GLU A 104 5.78 -2.26 31.54
CA GLU A 104 4.38 -2.39 31.93
C GLU A 104 4.29 -2.81 33.40
N LEU A 105 3.31 -2.25 34.10
CA LEU A 105 3.03 -2.66 35.47
C LEU A 105 2.25 -3.97 35.46
N ASP A 106 2.84 -5.03 36.01
CA ASP A 106 2.10 -6.25 36.29
C ASP A 106 1.24 -6.05 37.54
N GLU A 107 -0.08 -6.08 37.37
CA GLU A 107 -1.04 -5.87 38.46
C GLU A 107 -0.99 -7.01 39.49
N ASP A 108 -0.60 -8.22 39.09
CA ASP A 108 -0.55 -9.38 39.98
C ASP A 108 0.67 -9.34 40.90
N THR A 109 1.87 -9.11 40.36
CA THR A 109 3.09 -9.01 41.17
C THR A 109 3.34 -7.60 41.71
N GLY A 110 2.84 -6.56 41.05
CA GLY A 110 3.14 -5.15 41.33
C GLY A 110 4.56 -4.74 40.93
N GLU A 111 5.23 -5.55 40.11
CA GLU A 111 6.54 -5.26 39.53
C GLU A 111 6.40 -4.64 38.14
N LEU A 112 7.46 -3.96 37.70
CA LEU A 112 7.56 -3.47 36.33
C LEU A 112 8.21 -4.54 35.48
N LEU A 113 7.47 -5.05 34.50
CA LEU A 113 7.95 -6.03 33.55
C LEU A 113 8.23 -5.34 32.22
N GLU A 114 9.39 -5.64 31.64
CA GLU A 114 9.70 -5.20 30.29
C GLU A 114 9.05 -6.19 29.29
N LEU A 115 7.95 -5.77 28.67
CA LEU A 115 7.14 -6.58 27.77
C LEU A 115 7.21 -6.02 26.33
N PRO A 116 7.10 -6.87 25.31
CA PRO A 116 6.99 -6.41 23.92
C PRO A 116 5.75 -5.54 23.73
N SER A 117 5.95 -4.25 23.46
CA SER A 117 4.87 -3.31 23.14
C SER A 117 4.63 -3.22 21.64
N GLN A 118 5.68 -3.33 20.83
CA GLN A 118 5.60 -3.26 19.38
C GLN A 118 6.41 -4.36 18.71
N PHE A 119 5.85 -4.86 17.61
CA PHE A 119 6.47 -5.90 16.80
C PHE A 119 6.52 -5.40 15.35
N GLY A 120 7.69 -4.90 14.98
CA GLY A 120 8.11 -4.61 13.63
C GLY A 120 8.45 -5.88 12.85
N THR A 121 8.49 -5.73 11.53
CA THR A 121 8.78 -6.79 10.58
C THR A 121 10.00 -6.48 9.70
N ASP A 122 10.47 -5.23 9.69
CA ASP A 122 11.34 -4.66 8.66
C ASP A 122 10.81 -4.95 7.24
N SER A 123 9.49 -4.90 7.04
CA SER A 123 8.91 -5.16 5.72
C SER A 123 9.04 -3.96 4.77
N GLY A 124 9.38 -2.79 5.32
CA GLY A 124 9.17 -1.48 4.72
C GLY A 124 7.71 -1.05 4.72
N LEU A 125 7.49 0.19 4.28
CA LEU A 125 6.19 0.85 4.35
C LEU A 125 5.29 0.44 3.20
N LYS A 126 4.13 -0.12 3.52
CA LYS A 126 3.06 -0.38 2.56
C LYS A 126 1.82 0.40 2.97
N HIS A 127 1.16 1.02 2.01
CA HIS A 127 -0.04 1.83 2.21
C HIS A 127 -1.34 1.07 1.96
N PHE A 128 -1.27 -0.26 1.86
CA PHE A 128 -2.47 -1.07 1.75
C PHE A 128 -2.28 -2.45 2.38
N MET A 129 -3.41 -3.03 2.80
CA MET A 129 -3.47 -4.41 3.28
C MET A 129 -4.70 -5.12 2.72
N GLU A 130 -4.47 -6.24 2.03
CA GLU A 130 -5.53 -7.20 1.72
C GLU A 130 -5.77 -8.10 2.94
N ILE A 131 -7.02 -8.20 3.38
CA ILE A 131 -7.45 -9.05 4.48
C ILE A 131 -8.48 -10.04 3.95
N THR A 132 -8.11 -11.32 3.98
CA THR A 132 -8.98 -12.45 3.62
C THR A 132 -9.26 -13.37 4.81
N TYR A 133 -8.55 -13.18 5.92
CA TYR A 133 -8.60 -14.04 7.09
C TYR A 133 -9.14 -13.30 8.33
N ASP A 134 -10.21 -13.83 8.92
CA ASP A 134 -10.75 -13.45 10.23
C ASP A 134 -9.83 -14.00 11.33
N LYS A 135 -8.92 -13.17 11.84
CA LYS A 135 -7.98 -13.53 12.92
C LYS A 135 -8.71 -13.93 14.21
N LEU A 136 -9.79 -13.24 14.55
CA LEU A 136 -10.59 -13.49 15.75
C LEU A 136 -11.42 -14.78 15.64
N GLY A 137 -11.97 -15.05 14.46
CA GLY A 137 -12.75 -16.24 14.15
C GLY A 137 -11.95 -17.45 13.68
N SER A 138 -10.64 -17.27 13.47
CA SER A 138 -9.67 -18.25 12.95
C SER A 138 -10.15 -18.97 11.69
N ARG A 139 -10.63 -18.20 10.71
CA ARG A 139 -11.20 -18.70 9.45
C ARG A 139 -11.13 -17.62 8.37
N ASP A 140 -11.46 -17.95 7.13
CA ASP A 140 -11.58 -16.95 6.07
C ASP A 140 -12.77 -16.01 6.32
N LEU A 141 -12.70 -14.78 5.78
CA LEU A 141 -13.78 -13.81 5.90
C LEU A 141 -15.05 -14.35 5.26
N ILE A 142 -16.17 -14.14 5.94
CA ILE A 142 -17.48 -14.59 5.49
C ILE A 142 -18.24 -13.39 4.96
N ASN A 143 -18.78 -13.50 3.75
CA ASN A 143 -19.61 -12.46 3.17
C ASN A 143 -20.83 -12.10 4.03
N ASN A 144 -21.26 -10.85 3.92
CA ASN A 144 -22.41 -10.28 4.63
C ASN A 144 -22.29 -10.34 6.16
N ARG A 145 -21.07 -10.54 6.69
CA ARG A 145 -20.75 -10.47 8.11
C ARG A 145 -20.02 -9.17 8.39
N LYS A 146 -20.36 -8.52 9.51
CA LYS A 146 -19.67 -7.31 9.97
C LYS A 146 -18.33 -7.67 10.61
N TYR A 147 -17.30 -6.95 10.18
CA TYR A 147 -15.96 -6.96 10.72
C TYR A 147 -15.55 -5.55 11.11
N TYR A 148 -14.64 -5.43 12.07
CA TYR A 148 -14.10 -4.16 12.52
C TYR A 148 -12.59 -4.18 12.28
N PHE A 149 -12.09 -3.20 11.56
CA PHE A 149 -10.67 -3.02 11.32
C PHE A 149 -10.22 -1.64 11.75
N ALA A 150 -8.92 -1.45 11.90
CA ALA A 150 -8.33 -0.14 12.10
C ALA A 150 -6.89 -0.14 11.61
N VAL A 151 -6.42 1.03 11.18
CA VAL A 151 -5.02 1.28 10.87
C VAL A 151 -4.56 2.40 11.80
N THR A 152 -3.43 2.22 12.47
CA THR A 152 -2.79 3.26 13.29
C THR A 152 -1.38 3.49 12.79
N ALA A 153 -0.90 4.73 12.96
CA ALA A 153 0.51 5.06 12.82
C ALA A 153 1.17 4.98 14.19
N PHE A 154 2.37 4.43 14.25
CA PHE A 154 3.17 4.40 15.47
C PHE A 154 4.48 5.14 15.31
N ALA A 155 4.90 5.79 16.39
CA ALA A 155 6.14 6.53 16.49
C ALA A 155 7.00 5.98 17.64
N TYR A 156 8.31 6.10 17.48
CA TYR A 156 9.29 5.48 18.37
C TYR A 156 10.28 6.51 18.92
N ASP A 157 10.53 6.44 20.23
CA ASP A 157 11.61 7.13 20.93
C ASP A 157 12.35 6.13 21.85
N PRO A 158 13.63 5.81 21.60
CA PRO A 158 14.39 4.85 22.40
C PRO A 158 14.64 5.29 23.84
N LEU A 159 14.60 6.60 24.12
CA LEU A 159 14.93 7.18 25.43
C LEU A 159 13.69 7.53 26.26
N ALA A 160 12.50 7.48 25.67
CA ALA A 160 11.26 7.75 26.37
C ALA A 160 10.91 6.65 27.39
N ALA A 161 10.20 7.04 28.45
CA ALA A 161 9.64 6.09 29.43
C ALA A 161 8.59 5.16 28.80
N LYS A 162 7.86 5.65 27.80
CA LYS A 162 7.05 4.86 26.87
C LYS A 162 7.68 4.99 25.50
N ARG A 163 8.37 3.97 25.02
CA ARG A 163 9.13 4.04 23.79
C ARG A 163 8.24 4.10 22.56
N VAL A 164 7.02 3.54 22.63
CA VAL A 164 6.07 3.52 21.51
C VAL A 164 4.80 4.30 21.84
N ILE A 165 4.42 5.18 20.93
CA ILE A 165 3.12 5.83 20.91
C ILE A 165 2.41 5.53 19.60
N GLU A 166 1.09 5.38 19.66
CA GLU A 166 0.26 5.14 18.49
C GLU A 166 -0.79 6.23 18.34
N SER A 167 -1.16 6.52 17.09
CA SER A 167 -2.33 7.35 16.80
C SER A 167 -3.61 6.74 17.40
N PRO A 168 -4.63 7.54 17.70
CA PRO A 168 -5.93 7.03 18.12
C PRO A 168 -6.50 5.99 17.15
N ILE A 169 -7.13 4.94 17.69
CA ILE A 169 -7.78 3.90 16.89
C ILE A 169 -9.12 4.42 16.36
N ASN A 170 -9.23 4.54 15.05
CA ASN A 170 -10.48 4.81 14.35
C ASN A 170 -11.01 3.52 13.73
N ALA A 171 -12.14 3.04 14.24
CA ALA A 171 -12.73 1.78 13.80
C ALA A 171 -13.44 1.91 12.44
N ILE A 172 -13.10 1.01 11.53
CA ILE A 172 -13.65 0.88 10.18
C ILE A 172 -14.54 -0.35 10.16
N ILE A 173 -15.79 -0.17 9.73
CA ILE A 173 -16.76 -1.27 9.64
C ILE A 173 -16.71 -1.84 8.23
N ALA A 174 -16.33 -3.10 8.10
CA ALA A 174 -16.29 -3.81 6.84
C ALA A 174 -17.37 -4.91 6.77
N VAL A 175 -18.04 -5.01 5.63
CA VAL A 175 -18.98 -6.08 5.31
C VAL A 175 -18.59 -6.66 3.95
N PRO A 176 -17.65 -7.62 3.88
CA PRO A 176 -17.26 -8.22 2.61
C PRO A 176 -18.47 -8.84 1.92
N GLY A 177 -18.47 -8.84 0.60
CA GLY A 177 -19.59 -9.30 -0.20
C GLY A 177 -19.26 -9.23 -1.68
N ALA A 178 -19.76 -10.21 -2.43
CA ALA A 178 -19.77 -10.12 -3.88
C ALA A 178 -20.68 -8.97 -4.33
N SER A 179 -20.35 -8.33 -5.45
CA SER A 179 -21.20 -7.32 -6.06
C SER A 179 -22.61 -7.89 -6.35
N GLY A 180 -23.65 -7.07 -6.15
CA GLY A 180 -25.03 -7.48 -6.35
C GLY A 180 -25.31 -7.97 -7.77
N VAL A 181 -26.30 -8.87 -7.94
CA VAL A 181 -26.70 -9.39 -9.25
C VAL A 181 -27.15 -8.23 -10.16
N GLY A 182 -26.48 -8.05 -11.30
CA GLY A 182 -26.72 -6.94 -12.24
C GLY A 182 -25.92 -5.67 -11.96
N ALA A 183 -25.16 -5.63 -10.86
CA ALA A 183 -24.17 -4.61 -10.51
C ALA A 183 -22.75 -5.20 -10.50
N GLY A 184 -22.50 -6.21 -11.36
CA GLY A 184 -21.17 -6.78 -11.52
C GLY A 184 -20.20 -5.66 -11.90
N LEU A 185 -19.14 -5.50 -11.12
CA LEU A 185 -18.05 -4.60 -11.46
C LEU A 185 -17.44 -5.11 -12.78
N ALA A 186 -17.12 -4.19 -13.69
CA ALA A 186 -16.48 -4.54 -14.96
C ALA A 186 -15.09 -5.17 -14.76
N ASN A 187 -14.44 -4.82 -13.64
CA ASN A 187 -13.17 -5.40 -13.19
C ASN A 187 -13.31 -5.88 -11.74
N GLN A 188 -12.60 -6.94 -11.39
CA GLN A 188 -12.44 -7.47 -10.05
C GLN A 188 -11.04 -7.16 -9.51
N ALA A 189 -10.86 -7.27 -8.20
CA ALA A 189 -9.53 -7.16 -7.61
C ALA A 189 -8.61 -8.25 -8.19
N LYS A 190 -7.38 -7.86 -8.54
CA LYS A 190 -6.37 -8.61 -9.30
C LYS A 190 -6.58 -8.69 -10.81
N ASP A 191 -7.65 -8.12 -11.36
CA ASP A 191 -7.74 -7.97 -12.81
C ASP A 191 -6.67 -7.00 -13.28
N THR A 192 -6.09 -7.28 -14.45
CA THR A 192 -5.18 -6.35 -15.12
C THR A 192 -5.97 -5.42 -16.03
N LEU A 193 -5.73 -4.11 -15.94
CA LEU A 193 -6.35 -3.15 -16.87
C LEU A 193 -5.66 -3.19 -18.24
N ALA A 194 -6.40 -2.83 -19.28
CA ALA A 194 -5.88 -2.79 -20.64
C ALA A 194 -4.77 -1.73 -20.80
N ILE A 195 -3.73 -2.10 -21.54
CA ILE A 195 -2.57 -1.22 -21.81
C ILE A 195 -2.40 -1.08 -23.31
N ALA A 196 -2.22 0.15 -23.75
CA ALA A 196 -1.73 0.46 -25.09
C ALA A 196 -0.30 1.00 -24.97
N HIS A 197 0.65 0.30 -25.56
CA HIS A 197 2.03 0.75 -25.63
C HIS A 197 2.28 1.46 -26.98
N ALA A 198 2.87 2.65 -26.92
CA ALA A 198 3.30 3.41 -28.09
C ALA A 198 4.76 3.85 -27.90
N GLY A 199 5.65 3.40 -28.80
CA GLY A 199 7.07 3.72 -28.73
C GLY A 199 7.97 2.48 -28.79
N GLN A 200 9.25 2.70 -28.52
CA GLN A 200 10.24 1.63 -28.40
C GLN A 200 10.51 1.42 -26.90
N SER A 201 10.06 0.30 -26.36
CA SER A 201 10.33 -0.12 -24.99
C SER A 201 10.14 -1.62 -24.88
N ASP A 202 11.04 -2.28 -24.15
CA ASP A 202 10.92 -3.69 -23.75
C ASP A 202 10.23 -3.83 -22.37
N ALA A 203 9.94 -2.70 -21.71
CA ALA A 203 9.28 -2.68 -20.41
C ALA A 203 7.82 -3.09 -20.56
N LEU A 204 7.41 -4.06 -19.73
CA LEU A 204 6.02 -4.43 -19.54
C LEU A 204 5.54 -3.73 -18.28
N PHE A 205 4.44 -3.01 -18.37
CA PHE A 205 3.71 -2.55 -17.20
C PHE A 205 2.47 -3.42 -17.06
N ASP A 206 2.02 -3.65 -15.83
CA ASP A 206 0.80 -4.37 -15.52
C ASP A 206 0.06 -3.57 -14.43
N PRO A 207 -0.98 -2.81 -14.78
CA PRO A 207 -1.87 -2.16 -13.83
C PRO A 207 -2.82 -3.20 -13.23
N ILE A 208 -2.66 -3.49 -11.95
CA ILE A 208 -3.42 -4.50 -11.22
C ILE A 208 -4.47 -3.79 -10.36
N VAL A 209 -5.74 -4.13 -10.57
CA VAL A 209 -6.85 -3.57 -9.78
C VAL A 209 -6.74 -4.03 -8.33
N VAL A 210 -6.74 -3.08 -7.40
CA VAL A 210 -6.75 -3.32 -5.95
C VAL A 210 -8.13 -3.04 -5.38
N ASP A 211 -8.72 -1.91 -5.76
CA ASP A 211 -10.09 -1.53 -5.41
C ASP A 211 -10.88 -1.16 -6.68
N PRO A 212 -11.76 -2.05 -7.18
CA PRO A 212 -12.53 -1.75 -8.37
C PRO A 212 -13.58 -0.64 -8.19
N TYR A 213 -13.94 -0.26 -6.95
CA TYR A 213 -14.90 0.82 -6.71
C TYR A 213 -14.28 2.21 -6.89
N GLN A 214 -12.95 2.30 -6.85
CA GLN A 214 -12.21 3.54 -7.07
C GLN A 214 -11.83 3.75 -8.54
N LEU A 215 -12.03 2.74 -9.40
CA LEU A 215 -11.72 2.87 -10.82
C LEU A 215 -12.54 4.00 -11.44
N THR A 216 -11.85 5.07 -11.85
CA THR A 216 -12.49 6.27 -12.37
C THR A 216 -12.97 6.13 -13.82
N SER A 217 -12.64 5.01 -14.49
CA SER A 217 -12.85 4.78 -15.94
C SER A 217 -12.18 5.83 -16.83
N LYS A 218 -11.12 6.49 -16.34
CA LYS A 218 -10.27 7.42 -17.10
C LYS A 218 -9.04 6.71 -17.67
N SER A 219 -8.33 7.40 -18.55
CA SER A 219 -7.07 6.92 -19.08
C SER A 219 -5.89 7.48 -18.28
N TYR A 220 -4.83 6.69 -18.21
CA TYR A 220 -3.59 7.03 -17.53
C TYR A 220 -2.42 6.76 -18.47
N THR A 221 -1.36 7.55 -18.33
CA THR A 221 -0.15 7.41 -19.14
C THR A 221 1.04 7.17 -18.23
N VAL A 222 1.77 6.09 -18.49
CA VAL A 222 3.12 5.88 -17.94
C VAL A 222 4.12 6.49 -18.92
N SER A 223 4.98 7.37 -18.42
CA SER A 223 6.00 8.06 -19.21
C SER A 223 7.34 8.08 -18.49
N PHE A 224 8.42 8.22 -19.24
CA PHE A 224 9.78 8.32 -18.73
C PHE A 224 10.32 9.71 -19.03
N ASP A 225 10.93 10.35 -18.03
CA ASP A 225 11.57 11.66 -18.23
C ASP A 225 12.84 11.79 -17.40
N VAL A 226 13.71 12.72 -17.79
CA VAL A 226 14.95 13.03 -17.09
C VAL A 226 14.79 14.38 -16.39
N VAL A 227 14.83 14.35 -15.06
CA VAL A 227 14.80 15.54 -14.20
C VAL A 227 16.16 15.64 -13.51
N ASP A 228 16.86 16.76 -13.71
CA ASP A 228 18.17 17.02 -13.10
C ASP A 228 19.22 15.90 -13.33
N SER A 229 19.25 15.34 -14.55
CA SER A 229 20.14 14.23 -14.96
C SER A 229 19.82 12.88 -14.32
N VAL A 230 18.65 12.75 -13.69
CA VAL A 230 18.15 11.51 -13.12
C VAL A 230 16.88 11.08 -13.87
N THR A 231 16.80 9.81 -14.25
CA THR A 231 15.64 9.28 -14.96
C THR A 231 14.57 8.83 -13.98
N TYR A 232 13.33 9.22 -14.23
CA TYR A 232 12.15 8.85 -13.47
C TYR A 232 11.10 8.22 -14.38
N TRP A 233 10.27 7.37 -13.81
CA TRP A 233 8.98 7.03 -14.40
C TRP A 233 7.88 7.89 -13.76
N PHE A 234 6.85 8.21 -14.53
CA PHE A 234 5.70 8.99 -14.09
C PHE A 234 4.41 8.31 -14.53
N LEU A 235 3.48 8.14 -13.60
CA LEU A 235 2.07 7.85 -13.89
C LEU A 235 1.29 9.16 -13.87
N LYS A 236 0.62 9.47 -14.98
CA LYS A 236 -0.17 10.69 -15.14
C LYS A 236 -1.61 10.39 -15.51
N ASN A 237 -2.55 11.24 -15.08
CA ASN A 237 -3.93 11.20 -15.55
C ASN A 237 -4.10 11.90 -16.91
N ASP A 238 -5.31 11.89 -17.46
CA ASP A 238 -5.68 12.61 -18.69
C ASP A 238 -5.46 14.13 -18.63
N ALA A 239 -5.41 14.73 -17.43
CA ALA A 239 -5.10 16.14 -17.24
C ALA A 239 -3.58 16.41 -17.15
N SER A 240 -2.74 15.38 -17.29
CA SER A 240 -1.28 15.41 -17.09
C SER A 240 -0.81 15.69 -15.66
N ASP A 241 -1.68 15.54 -14.67
CA ASP A 241 -1.28 15.57 -13.26
C ASP A 241 -0.48 14.31 -12.92
N VAL A 242 0.63 14.45 -12.19
CA VAL A 242 1.46 13.33 -11.74
C VAL A 242 0.80 12.70 -10.52
N LEU A 243 0.49 11.41 -10.61
CA LEU A 243 -0.16 10.62 -9.55
C LEU A 243 0.84 9.71 -8.83
N ALA A 244 1.86 9.22 -9.55
CA ALA A 244 2.96 8.47 -8.95
C ALA A 244 4.24 8.70 -9.75
N THR A 245 5.39 8.70 -9.06
CA THR A 245 6.71 8.88 -9.68
C THR A 245 7.80 8.30 -8.79
N ASP A 246 8.80 7.66 -9.41
CA ASP A 246 9.98 7.15 -8.69
C ASP A 246 11.16 6.94 -9.66
N MET A 247 12.36 6.77 -9.10
CA MET A 247 13.58 6.29 -9.76
C MET A 247 13.66 4.76 -9.79
N ILE A 248 12.83 4.08 -9.01
CA ILE A 248 12.81 2.62 -8.85
C ILE A 248 11.47 2.08 -9.38
N PHE A 249 11.50 0.96 -10.10
CA PHE A 249 10.31 0.41 -10.72
C PHE A 249 9.42 -0.34 -9.71
N PRO A 250 8.10 -0.13 -9.71
CA PRO A 250 7.20 -0.91 -8.87
C PRO A 250 7.16 -2.37 -9.36
N ALA A 251 7.12 -3.34 -8.45
CA ALA A 251 7.04 -4.77 -8.76
C ALA A 251 6.04 -5.51 -7.86
N THR A 252 5.49 -6.61 -8.37
CA THR A 252 4.79 -7.60 -7.55
C THR A 252 5.80 -8.42 -6.74
N GLU A 253 5.36 -8.95 -5.59
CA GLU A 253 6.17 -9.86 -4.78
C GLU A 253 6.65 -11.08 -5.57
N ASP A 254 5.77 -11.65 -6.40
CA ASP A 254 6.08 -12.81 -7.23
C ASP A 254 7.18 -12.49 -8.25
N TYR A 255 7.09 -11.36 -8.94
CA TYR A 255 8.12 -10.98 -9.91
C TYR A 255 9.44 -10.63 -9.23
N PHE A 256 9.38 -9.84 -8.15
CA PHE A 256 10.56 -9.43 -7.39
C PHE A 256 11.37 -10.64 -6.89
N ALA A 257 10.69 -11.72 -6.45
CA ALA A 257 11.32 -12.95 -5.99
C ALA A 257 12.07 -13.71 -7.10
N THR A 258 11.77 -13.45 -8.38
CA THR A 258 12.46 -14.06 -9.53
C THR A 258 13.68 -13.28 -10.01
N LEU A 259 13.86 -12.05 -9.53
CA LEU A 259 14.90 -11.16 -10.01
C LEU A 259 16.30 -11.61 -9.55
N PRO A 260 17.33 -11.50 -10.42
CA PRO A 260 18.71 -11.66 -10.00
C PRO A 260 19.12 -10.52 -9.07
N PHE A 261 20.12 -10.77 -8.22
CA PHE A 261 20.60 -9.82 -7.20
C PHE A 261 20.91 -8.42 -7.76
N GLU A 262 21.50 -8.35 -8.95
CA GLU A 262 21.85 -7.09 -9.62
C GLU A 262 20.63 -6.23 -10.02
N GLN A 263 19.46 -6.85 -10.17
CA GLN A 263 18.22 -6.15 -10.54
C GLN A 263 17.37 -5.76 -9.32
N LEU A 264 17.57 -6.38 -8.15
CA LEU A 264 16.80 -6.07 -6.94
C LEU A 264 16.80 -4.57 -6.58
N PRO A 265 17.91 -3.81 -6.70
CA PRO A 265 17.91 -2.38 -6.40
C PRO A 265 17.10 -1.51 -7.38
N LEU A 266 16.73 -2.06 -8.54
CA LEU A 266 15.97 -1.35 -9.58
C LEU A 266 14.46 -1.51 -9.41
N TYR A 267 14.02 -2.37 -8.48
CA TYR A 267 12.61 -2.63 -8.24
C TYR A 267 12.22 -2.41 -6.77
N SER A 268 10.98 -1.99 -6.56
CA SER A 268 10.38 -1.73 -5.25
C SER A 268 9.13 -2.59 -5.07
N LEU A 269 8.97 -3.19 -3.90
CA LEU A 269 7.73 -3.85 -3.49
C LEU A 269 6.68 -2.86 -2.96
N PHE A 270 7.07 -1.60 -2.78
CA PHE A 270 6.19 -0.54 -2.35
C PHE A 270 5.49 0.02 -3.59
N ASN A 271 4.20 -0.27 -3.69
CA ASN A 271 3.37 0.11 -4.81
C ASN A 271 2.34 1.14 -4.32
N THR A 272 2.31 2.30 -4.95
CA THR A 272 1.30 3.34 -4.70
C THR A 272 -0.02 2.96 -5.37
N ILE A 273 -1.12 3.00 -4.63
CA ILE A 273 -2.45 2.85 -5.22
C ILE A 273 -2.85 4.17 -5.87
N THR A 274 -3.26 4.10 -7.13
CA THR A 274 -3.77 5.23 -7.90
C THR A 274 -5.16 4.88 -8.39
N ASP A 275 -6.19 5.60 -7.93
CA ASP A 275 -7.56 5.46 -8.41
C ASP A 275 -8.04 3.98 -8.49
N GLY A 276 -7.71 3.19 -7.46
CA GLY A 276 -8.13 1.79 -7.35
C GLY A 276 -7.23 0.74 -8.00
N PHE A 277 -6.10 1.09 -8.61
CA PHE A 277 -5.13 0.13 -9.15
C PHE A 277 -3.70 0.46 -8.73
N ILE A 278 -2.83 -0.54 -8.72
CA ILE A 278 -1.37 -0.35 -8.63
C ILE A 278 -0.77 -0.58 -10.00
N VAL A 279 0.31 0.14 -10.35
CA VAL A 279 1.10 -0.15 -11.55
C VAL A 279 2.30 -0.97 -11.12
N THR A 280 2.54 -2.09 -11.79
CA THR A 280 3.75 -2.88 -11.60
C THR A 280 4.50 -3.00 -12.92
N ALA A 281 5.81 -3.20 -12.87
CA ALA A 281 6.68 -3.27 -14.03
C ALA A 281 7.43 -4.60 -14.06
N ARG A 282 7.66 -5.11 -15.27
CA ARG A 282 8.47 -6.29 -15.59
C ARG A 282 9.38 -5.97 -16.77
N ASN A 283 10.59 -6.53 -16.76
CA ASN A 283 11.63 -6.26 -17.76
C ASN A 283 11.88 -4.76 -18.04
N ALA A 284 11.62 -3.90 -17.07
CA ALA A 284 11.82 -2.46 -17.20
C ALA A 284 13.28 -2.09 -17.00
N THR A 285 13.78 -1.20 -17.86
CA THR A 285 15.07 -0.52 -17.72
C THR A 285 14.93 0.91 -18.24
N PHE A 286 15.72 1.82 -17.68
CA PHE A 286 15.88 3.17 -18.24
C PHE A 286 16.94 3.24 -19.33
N ASP A 287 17.64 2.13 -19.58
CA ASP A 287 18.60 2.02 -20.68
C ASP A 287 17.84 2.03 -22.02
N PRO A 288 18.39 2.69 -23.05
CA PRO A 288 17.77 2.69 -24.38
C PRO A 288 17.68 1.26 -24.94
N PRO A 289 16.56 0.89 -25.59
CA PRO A 289 16.38 -0.45 -26.13
C PRO A 289 17.45 -0.76 -27.19
N MET A 290 18.12 -1.89 -27.03
CA MET A 290 19.20 -2.34 -27.92
C MET A 290 18.69 -3.16 -29.12
N THR A 291 17.41 -3.53 -29.12
CA THR A 291 16.75 -4.33 -30.16
C THR A 291 15.30 -3.93 -30.40
N TYR A 292 14.81 -4.07 -31.63
CA TYR A 292 13.41 -3.81 -32.00
C TYR A 292 12.50 -4.95 -31.52
N SER A 293 11.88 -4.82 -30.34
CA SER A 293 10.78 -5.71 -29.95
C SER A 293 9.46 -5.14 -30.45
N SER A 294 8.83 -5.84 -31.39
CA SER A 294 7.48 -5.51 -31.87
C SER A 294 6.45 -5.83 -30.79
N ALA A 295 5.53 -4.88 -30.57
CA ALA A 295 4.43 -4.93 -29.61
C ALA A 295 3.79 -6.32 -29.44
N GLU A 296 3.83 -6.86 -28.22
CA GLU A 296 2.89 -7.90 -27.81
C GLU A 296 1.57 -7.23 -27.43
N THR A 297 0.51 -7.55 -28.17
CA THR A 297 -0.87 -7.21 -27.77
C THR A 297 -1.42 -8.40 -27.01
N VAL A 298 -1.80 -8.21 -25.75
CA VAL A 298 -2.62 -9.20 -25.05
C VAL A 298 -4.03 -9.02 -25.60
N ALA A 299 -4.51 -10.03 -26.34
CA ALA A 299 -5.85 -10.02 -26.91
C ALA A 299 -6.90 -10.33 -25.83
N ASP A 300 -7.95 -9.50 -25.83
CA ASP A 300 -9.19 -9.72 -25.10
C ASP A 300 -9.92 -10.98 -25.60
N ASP A 301 -10.56 -11.72 -24.69
CA ASP A 301 -11.27 -12.98 -24.94
C ASP A 301 -12.66 -12.75 -25.58
N PHE A 302 -12.98 -11.50 -25.96
CA PHE A 302 -14.20 -11.13 -26.68
C PHE A 302 -13.95 -11.03 -28.20
N ASP A 303 -14.46 -12.05 -28.90
CA ASP A 303 -14.21 -12.37 -30.31
C ASP A 303 -14.97 -11.48 -31.32
N SER A 304 -15.06 -10.16 -31.08
CA SER A 304 -15.73 -9.25 -32.03
C SER A 304 -15.09 -7.87 -32.12
N THR A 305 -13.80 -7.82 -32.48
CA THR A 305 -13.23 -6.95 -33.53
C THR A 305 -11.71 -7.09 -33.53
N ALA A 306 -11.18 -8.02 -34.34
CA ALA A 306 -9.76 -8.06 -34.64
C ALA A 306 -9.48 -7.33 -35.95
N VAL A 307 -8.71 -6.25 -35.91
CA VAL A 307 -8.05 -5.67 -37.09
C VAL A 307 -6.61 -6.15 -37.10
N VAL A 308 -6.30 -7.09 -37.98
CA VAL A 308 -4.93 -7.60 -38.18
C VAL A 308 -4.19 -6.66 -39.13
N PHE A 309 -3.11 -6.05 -38.64
CA PHE A 309 -2.23 -5.13 -39.36
C PHE A 309 -1.15 -5.87 -40.18
N GLY A 310 -0.89 -5.39 -41.40
CA GLY A 310 0.30 -5.74 -42.16
C GLY A 310 1.33 -4.61 -42.08
N GLY A 311 2.44 -4.84 -41.39
CA GLY A 311 3.57 -3.90 -41.35
C GLY A 311 4.14 -3.60 -42.75
N LEU A 312 4.77 -2.43 -42.88
CA LEU A 312 5.41 -1.97 -44.11
C LEU A 312 6.68 -2.81 -44.41
N ASN A 313 6.77 -3.37 -45.61
CA ASN A 313 8.00 -4.00 -46.11
C ASN A 313 9.09 -2.91 -46.23
N PRO A 314 10.35 -3.10 -45.79
CA PRO A 314 11.37 -2.03 -45.71
C PRO A 314 11.80 -1.44 -47.05
N SER A 315 11.29 -1.95 -48.17
CA SER A 315 11.54 -1.47 -49.52
C SER A 315 10.30 -0.90 -50.23
N GLY A 316 9.15 -0.79 -49.55
CA GLY A 316 7.89 -0.40 -50.16
C GLY A 316 7.70 1.11 -50.24
N THR A 317 7.59 1.66 -51.44
CA THR A 317 7.11 3.04 -51.63
C THR A 317 5.61 3.13 -51.31
N TRP A 318 5.11 4.32 -50.96
CA TRP A 318 3.69 4.60 -50.71
C TRP A 318 2.76 4.11 -51.85
N ALA A 319 3.26 4.07 -53.09
CA ALA A 319 2.52 3.58 -54.25
C ALA A 319 2.22 2.06 -54.18
N ALA A 320 3.15 1.25 -53.66
CA ALA A 320 2.96 -0.21 -53.54
C ALA A 320 1.93 -0.58 -52.46
N PHE A 321 1.76 0.27 -51.44
CA PHE A 321 0.76 0.09 -50.38
C PHE A 321 -0.68 0.31 -50.90
N ILE A 322 -0.89 1.31 -51.76
CA ILE A 322 -2.20 1.59 -52.37
C ILE A 322 -2.60 0.48 -53.37
N GLU A 323 -1.63 -0.20 -54.00
CA GLU A 323 -1.92 -1.32 -54.90
C GLU A 323 -2.44 -2.57 -54.17
N GLY A 324 -1.96 -2.85 -52.96
CA GLY A 324 -2.30 -4.04 -52.18
C GLY A 324 -3.51 -3.94 -51.25
N THR A 325 -4.14 -2.76 -51.12
CA THR A 325 -5.31 -2.56 -50.24
C THR A 325 -6.64 -2.83 -50.98
N PRO A 326 -7.57 -3.61 -50.40
CA PRO A 326 -8.82 -4.01 -51.03
C PRO A 326 -9.91 -2.94 -50.87
N LEU A 327 -9.59 -1.68 -51.17
CA LEU A 327 -10.54 -0.57 -51.19
C LEU A 327 -10.80 -0.15 -52.64
N GLU A 328 -12.07 -0.17 -53.06
CA GLU A 328 -12.52 0.41 -54.33
C GLU A 328 -13.55 1.52 -54.09
N PRO A 329 -13.46 2.67 -54.79
CA PRO A 329 -12.37 3.07 -55.68
C PRO A 329 -11.16 3.61 -54.91
N LYS A 330 -9.96 3.45 -55.49
CA LYS A 330 -8.71 3.91 -54.88
C LYS A 330 -8.56 5.44 -54.99
N PRO A 331 -8.05 6.13 -53.94
CA PRO A 331 -7.75 7.56 -54.03
C PRO A 331 -6.64 7.81 -55.06
N VAL A 332 -6.80 8.83 -55.89
CA VAL A 332 -5.81 9.28 -56.90
C VAL A 332 -4.74 10.14 -56.24
#